data_AF-A0AAQ4RSL7-F1
#
_entry.id   AF-A0AAQ4RSL7-F1
#
_cell.length_a   1.000
_cell.length_b   1.000
_cell.length_c   1.000
_cell.angle_alpha   90.00
_cell.angle_beta   90.00
_cell.angle_gamma   90.00
#
_symmetry.space_group_name_H-M   'P 1'
#
loop_
_entity.id
_entity.type
_entity.pdbx_description
1 polymer ?
#
loop_
_entity_poly.entity_id
_entity_poly.type
_entity_poly.pdbx_seq_one_letter_code
_entity_poly.pdbx_strand_id
1 'polypeptide(L)'
;MMTPALLSAALLLLLLPGAPAQDSNQTPISIHVINSVTNTPNMTYSTYVVFRGILLGAMRRLRDSGPGFTFKYIEDSNYGPFLTSVNGLAGCPTMRTYWELLVKKAGGRVFRPDVGIGCYIPMADEEIILNFNKY
;
A
#
# COMPACT_ATOMS: atom_id res chain seq x y z
N MET A 1 -4.33 -58.44 28.15
CA MET A 1 -3.19 -57.66 28.70
C MET A 1 -2.96 -56.46 27.79
N MET A 2 -2.75 -55.29 28.40
CA MET A 2 -2.41 -53.94 27.91
C MET A 2 -1.71 -53.84 26.53
N THR A 3 -1.85 -52.82 25.68
CA THR A 3 -2.10 -51.37 25.88
C THR A 3 -2.37 -50.72 24.50
N PRO A 4 -3.03 -49.54 24.43
CA PRO A 4 -3.22 -48.77 23.20
C PRO A 4 -2.01 -47.85 22.95
N ALA A 5 -1.69 -47.55 21.69
CA ALA A 5 -0.67 -46.56 21.33
C ALA A 5 -1.20 -45.62 20.23
N LEU A 6 -2.20 -44.81 20.58
CA LEU A 6 -2.65 -43.65 19.81
C LEU A 6 -2.32 -42.38 20.61
N LEU A 7 -1.04 -42.06 20.76
CA LEU A 7 -0.59 -40.87 21.50
C LEU A 7 0.82 -40.48 21.02
N SER A 8 0.98 -40.13 19.74
CA SER A 8 2.28 -39.61 19.28
C SER A 8 2.21 -38.49 18.23
N ALA A 9 1.04 -38.13 17.72
CA ALA A 9 0.91 -37.01 16.78
C ALA A 9 0.72 -35.65 17.47
N ALA A 10 0.10 -35.61 18.66
CA ALA A 10 -0.19 -34.35 19.35
C ALA A 10 1.04 -33.70 20.00
N LEU A 11 2.09 -34.48 20.32
CA LEU A 11 3.28 -33.97 21.01
C LEU A 11 4.30 -33.31 20.07
N LEU A 12 4.25 -33.62 18.76
CA LEU A 12 5.13 -33.04 17.75
C LEU A 12 4.73 -31.61 17.33
N LEU A 13 3.49 -31.19 17.59
CA LEU A 13 3.02 -29.82 17.33
C LEU A 13 3.46 -28.82 18.42
N LEU A 14 3.88 -29.31 19.59
CA LEU A 14 4.36 -28.48 20.71
C LEU A 14 5.84 -28.12 20.61
N LEU A 15 6.55 -28.66 19.61
CA LEU A 15 8.00 -28.48 19.40
C LEU A 15 8.35 -27.45 18.31
N LEU A 16 7.37 -26.80 17.70
CA LEU A 16 7.66 -25.57 16.99
C LEU A 16 7.88 -24.52 18.07
N PRO A 17 9.12 -24.02 18.29
CA PRO A 17 9.28 -22.80 19.05
C PRO A 17 8.34 -21.82 18.40
N GLY A 18 7.44 -21.21 19.17
CA GLY A 18 6.66 -20.09 18.67
C GLY A 18 7.67 -19.15 18.05
N ALA A 19 7.73 -19.13 16.72
CA ALA A 19 8.57 -18.17 16.03
C ALA A 19 8.15 -16.84 16.63
N PRO A 20 9.07 -16.07 17.23
CA PRO A 20 8.69 -14.76 17.75
C PRO A 20 7.93 -14.11 16.61
N ALA A 21 6.65 -13.77 16.84
CA ALA A 21 5.91 -12.95 15.91
C ALA A 21 6.83 -11.76 15.68
N GLN A 22 7.45 -11.70 14.50
CA GLN A 22 8.44 -10.70 14.20
C GLN A 22 7.75 -9.40 14.53
N ASP A 23 8.26 -8.66 15.52
CA ASP A 23 7.75 -7.36 15.94
C ASP A 23 8.03 -6.46 14.75
N SER A 24 7.16 -6.60 13.78
CA SER A 24 7.32 -6.08 12.45
C SER A 24 6.89 -4.64 12.65
N ASN A 25 7.86 -3.79 12.96
CA ASN A 25 7.73 -2.34 12.84
C ASN A 25 7.28 -1.93 11.42
N GLN A 26 7.07 -2.87 10.51
CA GLN A 26 6.51 -2.73 9.18
C GLN A 26 5.02 -3.07 9.19
N THR A 27 4.22 -2.09 8.77
CA THR A 27 2.80 -2.24 8.46
C THR A 27 2.67 -2.51 6.96
N PRO A 28 2.30 -3.74 6.53
CA PRO A 28 2.16 -4.07 5.11
C PRO A 28 0.97 -3.34 4.50
N ILE A 29 1.15 -2.88 3.26
CA ILE A 29 0.12 -2.21 2.46
C ILE A 29 0.26 -2.59 0.98
N SER A 30 -0.79 -2.36 0.21
CA SER A 30 -0.75 -2.42 -1.24
C SER A 30 -1.02 -1.04 -1.85
N ILE A 31 -0.39 -0.75 -2.99
CA ILE A 31 -0.69 0.41 -3.83
C ILE A 31 -1.24 -0.10 -5.17
N HIS A 32 -2.49 0.24 -5.44
CA HIS A 32 -3.23 -0.10 -6.65
C HIS A 32 -3.29 1.14 -7.56
N VAL A 33 -2.66 1.05 -8.72
CA VAL A 33 -2.65 2.10 -9.74
C VAL A 33 -3.75 1.80 -10.75
N ILE A 34 -4.72 2.71 -10.84
CA ILE A 34 -5.91 2.60 -11.68
C ILE A 34 -5.95 3.79 -12.64
N ASN A 35 -6.45 3.57 -13.85
CA ASN A 35 -6.68 4.65 -14.81
C ASN A 35 -8.13 4.64 -15.26
N SER A 36 -8.96 5.43 -14.60
CA SER A 36 -10.38 5.56 -14.89
C SER A 36 -10.67 6.38 -16.15
N VAL A 37 -9.66 7.04 -16.74
CA VAL A 37 -9.82 7.85 -17.96
C VAL A 37 -9.74 6.99 -19.22
N THR A 38 -8.78 6.06 -19.29
CA THR A 38 -8.55 5.22 -20.48
C THR A 38 -8.67 3.73 -20.24
N ASN A 39 -8.97 3.28 -19.01
CA ASN A 39 -9.13 1.87 -18.62
C ASN A 39 -7.92 0.99 -19.00
N THR A 40 -6.71 1.52 -18.90
CA THR A 40 -5.49 0.71 -19.05
C THR A 40 -5.41 -0.34 -17.94
N PRO A 41 -4.76 -1.50 -18.16
CA PRO A 41 -4.63 -2.52 -17.14
C PRO A 41 -4.11 -1.97 -15.81
N ASN A 42 -4.79 -2.33 -14.72
CA ASN A 42 -4.40 -1.90 -13.38
C ASN A 42 -3.08 -2.57 -12.97
N MET A 43 -2.34 -1.91 -12.09
CA MET A 43 -1.10 -2.43 -11.53
C MET A 43 -1.18 -2.41 -10.01
N THR A 44 -0.71 -3.47 -9.35
CA THR A 44 -0.65 -3.55 -7.88
C THR A 44 0.77 -3.76 -7.42
N TYR A 45 1.18 -3.01 -6.40
CA TYR A 45 2.50 -3.06 -5.79
C TYR A 45 2.37 -3.33 -4.30
N SER A 46 3.12 -4.29 -3.77
CA SER A 46 3.15 -4.58 -2.33
C SER A 46 4.35 -3.89 -1.69
N THR A 47 4.12 -3.23 -0.55
CA THR A 47 5.18 -2.59 0.24
C THR A 47 4.75 -2.50 1.70
N TYR A 48 5.45 -1.70 2.49
CA TYR A 48 5.09 -1.44 3.88
C TYR A 48 5.33 0.01 4.25
N VAL A 49 4.80 0.45 5.38
CA VAL A 49 5.30 1.65 6.09
C VAL A 49 5.90 1.22 7.42
N VAL A 50 6.83 1.99 7.96
CA VAL A 50 7.26 1.76 9.35
C VAL A 50 6.21 2.30 10.33
N PHE A 51 6.35 2.06 11.63
CA PHE A 51 5.47 2.67 12.65
C PHE A 51 5.30 4.18 12.41
N ARG A 52 4.06 4.60 12.17
CA ARG A 52 3.65 5.98 11.82
C ARG A 52 4.31 6.57 10.57
N GLY A 53 4.85 5.72 9.69
CA GLY A 53 5.39 6.14 8.40
C GLY A 53 4.29 6.59 7.44
N ILE A 54 4.57 7.66 6.69
CA ILE A 54 3.64 8.23 5.71
C ILE A 54 3.68 7.49 4.37
N LEU A 55 2.61 7.64 3.57
CA LEU A 55 2.46 7.04 2.24
C LEU A 55 3.61 7.40 1.29
N LEU A 56 4.08 8.66 1.30
CA LEU A 56 5.22 9.07 0.50
C LEU A 56 6.49 8.24 0.80
N GLY A 57 6.68 7.80 2.04
CA GLY A 57 7.77 6.90 2.41
C GLY A 57 7.64 5.52 1.76
N ALA A 58 6.43 4.95 1.74
CA ALA A 58 6.13 3.70 1.03
C ALA A 58 6.37 3.82 -0.48
N MET A 59 5.91 4.91 -1.10
CA MET A 59 6.11 5.16 -2.53
C MET A 59 7.59 5.30 -2.89
N ARG A 60 8.40 6.00 -2.07
CA ARG A 60 9.86 6.08 -2.24
C ARG A 60 10.51 4.71 -2.15
N ARG A 61 10.14 3.91 -1.15
CA ARG A 61 10.66 2.54 -1.01
C ARG A 61 10.36 1.67 -2.22
N LEU A 62 9.14 1.74 -2.76
CA LEU A 62 8.80 1.01 -3.99
C LEU A 62 9.69 1.41 -5.16
N ARG A 63 9.83 2.72 -5.40
CA ARG A 63 10.70 3.25 -6.45
C ARG A 63 12.16 2.80 -6.29
N ASP A 64 12.66 2.76 -5.06
CA ASP A 64 14.05 2.46 -4.77
C ASP A 64 14.31 0.93 -4.74
N SER A 65 13.27 0.10 -4.62
CA SER A 65 13.38 -1.38 -4.55
C SER A 65 13.53 -2.08 -5.89
N GLY A 66 13.30 -1.39 -7.01
CA GLY A 66 13.46 -1.96 -8.35
C GLY A 66 12.63 -1.27 -9.42
N PRO A 67 12.76 -1.71 -10.68
CA PRO A 67 11.95 -1.19 -11.78
C PRO A 67 10.48 -1.60 -11.58
N GLY A 68 9.54 -0.70 -11.95
CA GLY A 68 8.11 -1.02 -12.01
C GLY A 68 7.22 0.08 -11.44
N PHE A 69 7.60 0.66 -10.30
CA PHE A 69 6.87 1.78 -9.72
C PHE A 69 7.68 3.07 -9.82
N THR A 70 7.17 4.05 -10.56
CA THR A 70 7.77 5.39 -10.62
C THR A 70 6.71 6.43 -10.32
N PHE A 71 7.13 7.54 -9.72
CA PHE A 71 6.23 8.65 -9.47
C PHE A 71 7.00 9.96 -9.44
N LYS A 72 6.28 11.06 -9.68
CA LYS A 72 6.77 12.42 -9.54
C LYS A 72 5.78 13.21 -8.68
N TYR A 73 6.30 14.14 -7.91
CA TYR A 73 5.51 15.10 -7.17
C TYR A 73 6.24 16.44 -7.18
N ILE A 74 5.51 17.52 -6.92
CA ILE A 74 6.07 18.85 -6.66
C ILE A 74 5.81 19.21 -5.20
N GLU A 75 6.69 20.00 -4.61
CA GLU A 75 6.44 20.59 -3.29
C GLU A 75 5.60 21.86 -3.48
N ASP A 76 4.40 21.87 -2.92
CA ASP A 76 3.56 23.06 -2.81
C ASP A 76 3.79 23.71 -1.44
N SER A 77 3.93 25.03 -1.40
CA SER A 77 4.22 25.75 -0.14
C SER A 77 3.09 25.69 0.89
N ASN A 78 1.86 25.45 0.44
CA ASN A 78 0.67 25.43 1.29
C ASN A 78 0.21 24.00 1.59
N TYR A 79 0.44 23.06 0.67
CA TYR A 79 -0.12 21.70 0.74
C TYR A 79 0.93 20.58 0.81
N GLY A 80 2.22 20.90 0.63
CA GLY A 80 3.30 19.93 0.60
C GLY A 80 3.33 19.09 -0.69
N PRO A 81 3.76 17.81 -0.63
CA PRO A 81 3.93 16.97 -1.81
C PRO A 81 2.63 16.73 -2.60
N PHE A 82 2.52 17.35 -3.77
CA PHE A 82 1.42 17.14 -4.72
C PHE A 82 1.81 16.13 -5.80
N LEU A 83 1.11 15.00 -5.87
CA LEU A 83 1.37 13.92 -6.82
C LEU A 83 1.04 14.34 -8.25
N THR A 84 2.04 14.39 -9.13
CA THR A 84 1.88 14.85 -10.51
C THR A 84 1.93 13.73 -11.55
N SER A 85 2.61 12.62 -11.25
CA SER A 85 2.70 11.48 -12.15
C SER A 85 2.91 10.16 -11.42
N VAL A 86 2.33 9.08 -11.96
CA VAL A 86 2.61 7.69 -11.58
C VAL A 86 2.86 6.90 -12.85
N ASN A 87 3.90 6.06 -12.84
CA ASN A 87 4.30 5.18 -13.94
C ASN A 87 4.40 5.88 -15.31
N GLY A 88 4.93 7.10 -15.31
CA GLY A 88 5.14 7.91 -16.52
C GLY A 88 3.90 8.66 -17.02
N LEU A 89 2.72 8.39 -16.48
CA LEU A 89 1.49 9.09 -16.84
C LEU A 89 1.29 10.30 -15.92
N ALA A 90 1.28 11.51 -16.49
CA ALA A 90 1.14 12.77 -15.76
C ALA A 90 -0.29 13.31 -15.81
N GLY A 91 -0.68 14.00 -14.73
CA GLY A 91 -1.87 14.87 -14.75
C GLY A 91 -1.71 15.99 -15.78
N CYS A 92 -2.82 16.44 -16.35
CA CYS A 92 -2.82 17.44 -17.41
C CYS A 92 -3.97 18.43 -17.19
N PRO A 93 -3.69 19.70 -16.80
CA PRO A 93 -4.72 20.69 -16.51
C PRO A 93 -5.64 21.00 -17.70
N THR A 94 -5.10 21.03 -18.92
CA THR A 94 -5.91 21.29 -20.14
C THR A 94 -6.88 20.16 -20.44
N MET A 95 -6.50 18.92 -20.11
CA MET A 95 -7.34 17.72 -20.21
C MET A 95 -8.19 17.47 -18.96
N ARG A 96 -8.02 18.31 -17.93
CA ARG A 96 -8.60 18.18 -16.58
C ARG A 96 -8.35 16.82 -15.96
N THR A 97 -7.13 16.30 -16.06
CA THR A 97 -6.75 15.01 -15.46
C THR A 97 -5.79 15.20 -14.30
N TYR A 98 -5.90 14.34 -13.30
CA TYR A 98 -5.08 14.35 -12.09
C TYR A 98 -4.96 12.96 -11.47
N TRP A 99 -4.09 12.82 -10.48
CA TRP A 99 -3.97 11.61 -9.66
C TRP A 99 -4.73 11.79 -8.35
N GLU A 100 -5.80 11.03 -8.21
CA GLU A 100 -6.64 10.99 -7.02
C GLU A 100 -6.11 9.95 -6.02
N LEU A 101 -6.02 10.34 -4.75
CA LEU A 101 -5.72 9.42 -3.64
C LEU A 101 -7.02 8.91 -3.04
N LEU A 102 -7.24 7.60 -3.13
CA LEU A 102 -8.30 6.88 -2.45
C LEU A 102 -7.68 5.82 -1.54
N VAL A 103 -8.43 5.42 -0.51
CA VAL A 103 -8.01 4.34 0.39
C VAL A 103 -9.18 3.41 0.62
N LYS A 104 -8.92 2.12 0.46
CA LYS A 104 -9.85 1.05 0.77
C LYS A 104 -9.41 0.38 2.06
N LYS A 105 -10.28 0.43 3.07
CA LYS A 105 -10.07 -0.26 4.35
C LYS A 105 -10.23 -1.77 4.18
N ALA A 106 -9.70 -2.55 5.12
CA ALA A 106 -9.87 -4.01 5.18
C ALA A 106 -11.35 -4.46 5.07
N GLY A 107 -12.29 -3.67 5.60
CA GLY A 107 -13.74 -3.91 5.47
C GLY A 107 -14.36 -3.53 4.11
N GLY A 108 -13.55 -3.21 3.10
CA GLY A 108 -13.99 -2.90 1.73
C GLY A 108 -14.45 -1.46 1.49
N ARG A 109 -14.66 -0.65 2.55
CA ARG A 109 -15.07 0.75 2.41
C ARG A 109 -13.94 1.58 1.80
N VAL A 110 -14.25 2.24 0.67
CA VAL A 110 -13.36 3.21 0.02
C VAL A 110 -13.68 4.62 0.51
N PHE A 111 -12.66 5.42 0.78
CA PHE A 111 -12.79 6.84 1.12
C PHE A 111 -11.66 7.65 0.50
N ARG A 112 -11.88 8.97 0.34
CA ARG A 112 -10.85 9.94 -0.03
C ARG A 112 -10.32 10.57 1.26
N PRO A 113 -9.02 10.44 1.58
CA PRO A 113 -8.44 11.17 2.70
C PRO A 113 -8.54 12.68 2.49
N ASP A 114 -8.58 13.44 3.58
CA ASP A 114 -8.50 14.91 3.60
C ASP A 114 -7.05 15.42 3.56
N VAL A 115 -6.09 14.53 3.36
CA VAL A 115 -4.66 14.81 3.30
C VAL A 115 -3.99 14.12 2.11
N GLY A 116 -2.86 14.66 1.66
CA GLY A 116 -2.09 14.10 0.54
C GLY A 116 -1.11 12.99 0.93
N ILE A 117 -0.34 12.53 -0.07
CA ILE A 117 0.68 11.47 0.09
C ILE A 117 1.76 11.81 1.14
N GLY A 118 1.99 13.11 1.39
CA GLY A 118 2.96 13.59 2.38
C GLY A 118 2.51 13.48 3.84
N CYS A 119 1.22 13.24 4.11
CA CYS A 119 0.67 13.24 5.46
C CYS A 119 -0.14 11.99 5.79
N TYR A 120 -0.69 11.31 4.78
CA TYR A 120 -1.45 10.08 5.01
C TYR A 120 -0.58 9.00 5.65
N ILE A 121 -1.02 8.44 6.78
CA ILE A 121 -0.35 7.33 7.48
C ILE A 121 -1.20 6.07 7.24
N PRO A 122 -0.74 5.15 6.37
CA PRO A 122 -1.45 3.91 6.12
C PRO A 122 -1.54 3.00 7.34
N MET A 123 -2.67 2.30 7.46
CA MET A 123 -2.86 1.23 8.45
C MET A 123 -2.67 -0.15 7.82
N ALA A 124 -2.55 -1.17 8.68
CA ALA A 124 -2.41 -2.55 8.21
C ALA A 124 -3.59 -2.94 7.34
N ASP A 125 -3.30 -3.69 6.27
CA ASP A 125 -4.29 -4.25 5.34
C ASP A 125 -5.13 -3.20 4.60
N GLU A 126 -4.69 -1.93 4.58
CA GLU A 126 -5.25 -0.93 3.68
C GLU A 126 -4.69 -1.08 2.27
N GLU A 127 -5.58 -0.93 1.28
CA GLU A 127 -5.24 -0.80 -0.12
C GLU A 127 -5.29 0.69 -0.48
N ILE A 128 -4.13 1.25 -0.80
CA ILE A 128 -3.99 2.60 -1.32
C ILE A 128 -4.30 2.57 -2.81
N ILE A 129 -5.20 3.43 -3.27
CA ILE A 129 -5.60 3.50 -4.67
C ILE A 129 -5.13 4.86 -5.21
N LEU A 130 -4.22 4.82 -6.18
CA LEU A 130 -3.82 5.98 -6.97
C LEU A 130 -4.60 5.91 -8.28
N ASN A 131 -5.65 6.72 -8.41
CA ASN A 131 -6.56 6.70 -9.54
C ASN A 131 -6.31 7.89 -10.47
N PHE A 132 -5.90 7.63 -11.71
CA PHE A 132 -5.87 8.66 -12.74
C PHE A 132 -7.30 8.97 -13.17
N ASN A 133 -7.74 10.21 -12.90
CA ASN A 133 -9.15 10.60 -12.98
C ASN A 133 -9.31 12.02 -13.56
N LYS A 134 -10.55 12.43 -13.82
CA LYS A 134 -10.92 13.78 -14.26
C LYS A 134 -11.57 14.61 -13.15
N TYR A 135 -11.45 15.94 -13.26
CA TYR A 135 -12.16 16.92 -12.43
C TYR A 135 -12.91 17.97 -13.25
#